data_AF-A0A6P6BFF8-F1
#
_entry.id   AF-A0A6P6BFF8-F1
#
_cell.length_a   1.000
_cell.length_b   1.000
_cell.length_c   1.000
_cell.angle_alpha   90.00
_cell.angle_beta   90.00
_cell.angle_gamma   90.00
#
_symmetry.space_group_name_H-M   'P 1'
#
loop_
_entity.id
_entity.type
_entity.pdbx_description
1 polymer ?
#
loop_
_entity_poly.entity_id
_entity_poly.type
_entity_poly.pdbx_seq_one_letter_code
_entity_poly.pdbx_strand_id
1 'polypeptide(L)'
;MKGIEIENHSNMLNQKPEIFNILKEALMIPYKTTHFIPLSFVASIPLLCFLVFHEMILQRILIATSEILRQPPAYFDEWLVPVNGRRMANDFFYKLIQLGLLHLLPLHQLELCAAVVTVDLTGKTYIKEKPMTPREMVKRLLNKARCKGILITSAYVYFVSTCFLLGSTWLVTNYYIIVRNFFYYVFTAALFRVAAVALLVKYLEWTAIWNMSIVISMLEEVHGANALGLSAYFCRGSERQGFLLMLVFFVWVVGLRLACFYSRCNLKGWRTILHVSLICMGNVMKWVVCVIYFYHRKKQTVDRVDEEAGRPVKAVYE
;
A
#
# COMPACT_ATOMS: atom_id res chain seq x y z
N MET A 1 24.92 20.74 18.47
CA MET A 1 24.69 20.34 17.06
C MET A 1 25.35 19.01 16.69
N LYS A 2 26.63 18.76 17.01
CA LYS A 2 27.32 17.46 16.78
C LYS A 2 26.68 16.23 17.47
N GLY A 3 26.09 16.37 18.65
CA GLY A 3 25.46 15.24 19.36
C GLY A 3 24.20 14.69 18.68
N ILE A 4 23.40 15.56 18.06
CA ILE A 4 22.15 15.19 17.37
C ILE A 4 22.45 14.47 16.03
N GLU A 5 23.53 14.85 15.34
CA GLU A 5 23.94 14.17 14.10
C GLU A 5 24.46 12.76 14.36
N ILE A 6 25.24 12.54 15.43
CA ILE A 6 25.80 11.22 15.76
C ILE A 6 24.70 10.25 16.19
N GLU A 7 23.71 10.71 16.95
CA GLU A 7 22.56 9.90 17.38
C GLU A 7 21.60 9.56 16.22
N ASN A 8 21.42 10.47 15.27
CA ASN A 8 20.67 10.19 14.03
C ASN A 8 21.41 9.21 13.12
N HIS A 9 22.74 9.29 13.07
CA HIS A 9 23.57 8.40 12.25
C HIS A 9 23.62 6.98 12.83
N SER A 10 23.70 6.83 14.15
CA SER A 10 23.66 5.53 14.83
C SER A 10 22.28 4.86 14.74
N ASN A 11 21.20 5.64 14.92
CA ASN A 11 19.83 5.15 14.70
C ASN A 11 19.57 4.74 13.24
N MET A 12 20.13 5.46 12.27
CA MET A 12 20.08 5.07 10.85
C MET A 12 20.79 3.75 10.58
N LEU A 13 21.97 3.55 11.18
CA LEU A 13 22.79 2.37 10.94
C LEU A 13 22.16 1.11 11.56
N ASN A 14 21.49 1.24 12.70
CA ASN A 14 20.83 0.14 13.40
C ASN A 14 19.47 -0.23 12.79
N GLN A 15 18.76 0.70 12.14
CA GLN A 15 17.46 0.43 11.50
C GLN A 15 17.55 -0.32 10.16
N LYS A 16 18.60 -0.08 9.38
CA LYS A 16 18.85 -0.79 8.10
C LYS A 16 18.94 -2.32 8.26
N PRO A 17 19.75 -2.87 9.19
CA PRO A 17 19.80 -4.31 9.40
C PRO A 17 18.48 -4.86 9.96
N GLU A 18 17.74 -4.08 10.75
CA GLU A 18 16.43 -4.49 11.28
C GLU A 18 15.39 -4.70 10.16
N ILE A 19 15.28 -3.78 9.20
CA ILE A 19 14.38 -3.93 8.04
C ILE A 19 14.76 -5.14 7.20
N PHE A 20 16.06 -5.32 6.94
CA PHE A 20 16.54 -6.46 6.18
C PHE A 20 16.23 -7.78 6.88
N ASN A 21 16.34 -7.83 8.21
CA ASN A 21 15.98 -9.00 9.01
C ASN A 21 14.49 -9.31 8.90
N ILE A 22 13.62 -8.30 8.98
CA ILE A 22 12.17 -8.47 8.79
C ILE A 22 11.86 -9.03 7.40
N LEU A 23 12.47 -8.46 6.36
CA LEU A 23 12.24 -8.91 4.98
C LEU A 23 12.78 -10.33 4.74
N LYS A 24 13.96 -10.64 5.29
CA LYS A 24 14.57 -11.98 5.23
C LYS A 24 13.68 -13.00 5.95
N GLU A 25 13.15 -12.65 7.12
CA GLU A 25 12.24 -13.52 7.84
C GLU A 25 10.93 -13.73 7.08
N ALA A 26 10.39 -12.68 6.47
CA ALA A 26 9.19 -12.75 5.63
C ALA A 26 9.37 -13.70 4.45
N LEU A 27 10.54 -13.68 3.79
CA LEU A 27 10.86 -14.59 2.71
C LEU A 27 10.95 -16.05 3.16
N MET A 28 11.29 -16.30 4.42
CA MET A 28 11.41 -17.66 4.95
C MET A 28 10.06 -18.25 5.37
N ILE A 29 9.07 -17.44 5.78
CA ILE A 29 7.77 -17.93 6.26
C ILE A 29 7.06 -18.88 5.28
N PRO A 30 6.94 -18.55 3.97
CA PRO A 30 6.27 -19.44 3.02
C PRO A 30 6.86 -20.86 2.96
N TYR A 31 8.17 -20.99 3.24
CA TYR A 31 8.88 -22.27 3.22
C TYR A 31 8.80 -23.03 4.55
N LYS A 32 8.40 -22.37 5.64
CA LYS A 32 8.24 -23.00 6.96
C LYS A 32 6.97 -23.86 7.06
N THR A 33 6.02 -23.74 6.12
CA THR A 33 4.75 -24.46 6.17
C THR A 33 4.31 -24.92 4.79
N THR A 34 4.17 -26.24 4.59
CA THR A 34 3.82 -26.87 3.31
C THR A 34 2.48 -26.38 2.75
N HIS A 35 1.54 -26.02 3.61
CA HIS A 35 0.20 -25.54 3.22
C HIS A 35 0.15 -24.05 2.89
N PHE A 36 1.20 -23.27 3.20
CA PHE A 36 1.18 -21.83 3.02
C PHE A 36 1.01 -21.45 1.54
N ILE A 37 1.92 -21.93 0.70
CA ILE A 37 1.94 -21.64 -0.74
C ILE A 37 0.62 -22.04 -1.43
N PRO A 38 0.12 -23.29 -1.31
CA PRO A 38 -1.11 -23.67 -2.01
C PRO A 38 -2.34 -22.91 -1.52
N LEU A 39 -2.47 -22.64 -0.22
CA LEU A 39 -3.63 -21.90 0.31
C LEU A 39 -3.59 -20.42 -0.08
N SER A 40 -2.43 -19.76 0.04
CA SER A 40 -2.24 -18.39 -0.43
C SER A 40 -2.46 -18.26 -1.94
N PHE A 41 -2.02 -19.25 -2.73
CA PHE A 41 -2.27 -19.28 -4.17
C PHE A 41 -3.77 -19.36 -4.47
N VAL A 42 -4.48 -20.32 -3.89
CA VAL A 42 -5.93 -20.50 -4.09
C VAL A 42 -6.71 -19.24 -3.68
N ALA A 43 -6.38 -18.65 -2.54
CA ALA A 43 -7.01 -17.42 -2.06
C ALA A 43 -6.74 -16.22 -2.98
N SER A 44 -5.64 -16.24 -3.70
CA SER A 44 -5.23 -15.16 -4.61
C SER A 44 -5.75 -15.35 -6.04
N ILE A 45 -6.34 -16.50 -6.41
CA ILE A 45 -6.89 -16.74 -7.77
C ILE A 45 -7.95 -15.69 -8.14
N PRO A 46 -8.96 -15.40 -7.30
CA PRO A 46 -9.97 -14.39 -7.63
C PRO A 46 -9.36 -13.00 -7.85
N LEU A 47 -8.40 -12.62 -7.00
CA LEU A 47 -7.65 -11.38 -7.14
C LEU A 47 -6.86 -11.36 -8.44
N LEU A 48 -6.13 -12.43 -8.76
CA LEU A 48 -5.32 -12.54 -9.97
C LEU A 48 -6.17 -12.37 -11.24
N CYS A 49 -7.30 -13.09 -11.33
CA CYS A 49 -8.22 -12.98 -12.46
C CYS A 49 -8.75 -11.55 -12.65
N PHE A 50 -9.16 -10.90 -11.55
CA PHE A 50 -9.65 -9.53 -11.61
C PHE A 50 -8.54 -8.52 -11.95
N LEU A 51 -7.33 -8.73 -11.43
CA LEU A 51 -6.19 -7.84 -11.64
C LEU A 51 -5.71 -7.87 -13.10
N VAL A 52 -5.86 -9.01 -13.81
CA VAL A 52 -5.67 -9.05 -15.28
C VAL A 52 -6.60 -8.07 -15.99
N PHE A 53 -7.90 -8.10 -15.67
CA PHE A 53 -8.87 -7.21 -16.28
C PHE A 53 -8.61 -5.73 -15.94
N HIS A 54 -8.33 -5.45 -14.67
CA HIS A 54 -8.02 -4.10 -14.19
C HIS A 54 -6.76 -3.54 -14.86
N GLU A 55 -5.65 -4.29 -14.89
CA GLU A 55 -4.40 -3.83 -15.51
C GLU A 55 -4.54 -3.63 -17.03
N MET A 56 -5.36 -4.43 -17.72
CA MET A 56 -5.65 -4.19 -19.14
C MET A 56 -6.32 -2.83 -19.38
N ILE A 57 -7.30 -2.45 -18.55
CA ILE A 57 -7.98 -1.16 -18.64
C ILE A 57 -7.00 -0.03 -18.28
N LEU A 58 -6.26 -0.18 -17.18
CA LEU A 58 -5.29 0.80 -16.71
C LEU A 58 -4.24 1.10 -17.79
N GLN A 59 -3.65 0.08 -18.41
CA GLN A 59 -2.64 0.26 -19.47
C GLN A 59 -3.22 0.97 -20.69
N ARG A 60 -4.46 0.66 -21.11
CA ARG A 60 -5.12 1.40 -22.21
C ARG A 60 -5.29 2.89 -21.89
N ILE A 61 -5.72 3.20 -20.66
CA ILE A 61 -5.87 4.58 -20.21
C ILE A 61 -4.52 5.29 -20.18
N LEU A 62 -3.46 4.65 -19.66
CA LEU A 62 -2.12 5.23 -19.62
C LEU A 62 -1.58 5.51 -21.03
N ILE A 63 -1.77 4.60 -21.97
CA ILE A 63 -1.36 4.80 -23.37
C ILE A 63 -2.12 5.99 -23.98
N ALA A 64 -3.45 6.01 -23.87
CA ALA A 64 -4.27 7.12 -24.37
C ALA A 64 -3.87 8.46 -23.74
N THR A 65 -3.61 8.49 -22.43
CA THR A 65 -3.14 9.67 -21.71
C THR A 65 -1.79 10.15 -22.23
N SER A 66 -0.86 9.22 -22.49
CA SER A 66 0.47 9.54 -23.00
C SER A 66 0.45 10.07 -24.43
N GLU A 67 -0.48 9.59 -25.26
CA GLU A 67 -0.69 10.10 -26.62
C GLU A 67 -1.26 11.52 -26.59
N ILE A 68 -2.22 11.79 -25.71
CA ILE A 68 -2.76 13.14 -25.48
C ILE A 68 -1.66 14.09 -25.00
N LEU A 69 -0.84 13.69 -24.04
CA LEU A 69 0.28 14.49 -23.50
C LEU A 69 1.39 14.74 -24.53
N ARG A 70 1.56 13.87 -25.52
CA ARG A 70 2.55 14.01 -26.60
C ARG A 70 2.11 14.97 -27.70
N GLN A 71 0.81 15.27 -27.82
CA GLN A 71 0.36 16.24 -28.82
C GLN A 71 0.92 17.61 -28.45
N PRO A 72 1.61 18.31 -29.36
CA PRO A 72 2.04 19.68 -29.10
C PRO A 72 0.81 20.54 -28.81
N PRO A 73 0.91 21.57 -27.96
CA PRO A 73 -0.16 22.53 -27.81
C PRO A 73 -0.33 23.21 -29.17
N ALA A 74 -1.26 22.72 -29.98
CA ALA A 74 -1.78 23.48 -31.10
C ALA A 74 -2.27 24.79 -30.47
N TYR A 75 -1.72 25.90 -30.97
CA TYR A 75 -2.19 27.23 -30.69
C TYR A 75 -3.72 27.20 -30.63
N PHE A 76 -4.31 27.84 -29.62
CA PHE A 76 -5.75 28.01 -29.48
C PHE A 76 -6.31 28.75 -30.69
N ASP A 77 -6.52 28.05 -31.81
CA ASP A 77 -7.52 28.45 -32.79
C ASP A 77 -8.86 27.95 -32.24
N GLU A 78 -9.46 28.87 -31.47
CA GLU A 78 -10.90 28.93 -31.31
C GLU A 78 -11.57 28.61 -32.65
N TRP A 79 -12.66 27.85 -32.57
CA TRP A 79 -13.65 27.65 -33.63
C TRP A 79 -13.63 26.40 -34.51
N LEU A 80 -12.95 25.31 -34.12
CA LEU A 80 -13.35 23.95 -34.53
C LEU A 80 -12.87 22.91 -33.51
N VAL A 81 -13.51 22.84 -32.33
CA VAL A 81 -13.47 21.59 -31.56
C VAL A 81 -14.26 20.58 -32.39
N PRO A 82 -13.64 19.56 -33.02
CA PRO A 82 -14.44 18.59 -33.76
C PRO A 82 -15.36 17.93 -32.74
N VAL A 83 -16.64 17.76 -33.08
CA VAL A 83 -17.64 17.04 -32.27
C VAL A 83 -17.10 15.69 -31.75
N ASN A 84 -16.10 15.14 -32.43
CA ASN A 84 -15.35 13.94 -32.07
C ASN A 84 -14.40 14.09 -30.85
N GLY A 85 -13.81 15.25 -30.61
CA GLY A 85 -12.94 15.50 -29.45
C GLY A 85 -13.70 15.51 -28.13
N ARG A 86 -14.90 16.08 -28.12
CA ARG A 86 -15.80 16.05 -26.94
C ARG A 86 -16.30 14.63 -26.65
N ARG A 87 -16.58 13.84 -27.70
CA ARG A 87 -16.98 12.43 -27.58
C ARG A 87 -15.82 11.54 -27.07
N MET A 88 -14.59 11.79 -27.53
CA MET A 88 -13.38 11.10 -27.06
C MET A 88 -13.02 11.45 -25.61
N ALA A 89 -13.12 12.73 -25.23
CA ALA A 89 -12.92 13.17 -23.85
C ALA A 89 -13.96 12.55 -22.90
N ASN A 90 -15.22 12.48 -23.32
CA ASN A 90 -16.27 11.83 -22.54
C ASN A 90 -16.01 10.32 -22.40
N ASP A 91 -15.67 9.60 -23.48
CA ASP A 91 -15.35 8.16 -23.42
C ASP A 91 -14.13 7.88 -22.51
N PHE A 92 -13.10 8.72 -22.56
CA PHE A 92 -11.95 8.65 -21.66
C PHE A 92 -12.35 8.90 -20.19
N PHE A 93 -13.20 9.90 -19.93
CA PHE A 93 -13.70 10.21 -18.60
C PHE A 93 -14.57 9.08 -18.03
N TYR A 94 -15.45 8.47 -18.84
CA TYR A 94 -16.23 7.31 -18.43
C TYR A 94 -15.34 6.12 -18.09
N LYS A 95 -14.29 5.86 -18.89
CA LYS A 95 -13.31 4.80 -18.61
C LYS A 95 -12.53 5.06 -17.31
N LEU A 96 -12.20 6.32 -17.02
CA LEU A 96 -11.58 6.70 -15.74
C LEU A 96 -12.51 6.48 -14.55
N ILE A 97 -13.78 6.89 -14.65
CA ILE A 97 -14.79 6.63 -13.61
C ILE A 97 -14.96 5.14 -13.42
N GLN A 98 -15.10 4.39 -14.51
CA GLN A 98 -15.24 2.93 -14.48
C GLN A 98 -14.02 2.28 -13.80
N LEU A 99 -12.80 2.69 -14.14
CA LEU A 99 -11.58 2.20 -13.50
C LEU A 99 -11.57 2.54 -12.00
N GLY A 100 -11.95 3.77 -11.62
CA GLY A 100 -12.05 4.19 -10.23
C GLY A 100 -13.03 3.32 -9.43
N LEU A 101 -14.22 3.05 -9.99
CA LEU A 101 -15.22 2.18 -9.37
C LEU A 101 -14.75 0.72 -9.27
N LEU A 102 -14.10 0.19 -10.31
CA LEU A 102 -13.48 -1.14 -10.31
C LEU A 102 -12.35 -1.25 -9.28
N HIS A 103 -11.60 -0.17 -9.05
CA HIS A 103 -10.56 -0.12 -8.04
C HIS A 103 -11.15 -0.11 -6.62
N LEU A 104 -12.13 0.77 -6.39
CA LEU A 104 -12.71 1.00 -5.07
C LEU A 104 -13.51 -0.19 -4.54
N LEU A 105 -14.31 -0.82 -5.40
CA LEU A 105 -15.35 -1.75 -4.95
C LEU A 105 -14.89 -3.22 -5.04
N PRO A 106 -14.67 -3.82 -6.22
CA PRO A 106 -14.27 -5.21 -6.30
C PRO A 106 -12.78 -5.46 -5.97
N LEU A 107 -11.85 -4.60 -6.40
CA LEU A 107 -10.42 -4.87 -6.19
C LEU A 107 -10.05 -4.91 -4.70
N HIS A 108 -10.43 -3.88 -3.94
CA HIS A 108 -10.12 -3.80 -2.52
C HIS A 108 -10.73 -4.95 -1.70
N GLN A 109 -11.90 -5.44 -2.08
CA GLN A 109 -12.54 -6.59 -1.43
C GLN A 109 -11.79 -7.89 -1.74
N LEU A 110 -11.38 -8.10 -3.00
CA LEU A 110 -10.58 -9.26 -3.39
C LEU A 110 -9.19 -9.25 -2.75
N GLU A 111 -8.57 -8.07 -2.66
CA GLU A 111 -7.31 -7.88 -1.95
C GLU A 111 -7.45 -8.22 -0.47
N LEU A 112 -8.54 -7.78 0.17
CA LEU A 112 -8.83 -8.09 1.56
C LEU A 112 -9.02 -9.60 1.77
N CYS A 113 -9.74 -10.29 0.90
CA CYS A 113 -9.90 -11.75 0.96
C CYS A 113 -8.55 -12.49 0.91
N ALA A 114 -7.69 -12.11 -0.04
CA ALA A 114 -6.33 -12.68 -0.12
C ALA A 114 -5.47 -12.31 1.09
N ALA A 115 -5.65 -11.09 1.63
CA ALA A 115 -4.96 -10.60 2.81
C ALA A 115 -5.33 -11.41 4.07
N VAL A 116 -6.62 -11.66 4.33
CA VAL A 116 -7.05 -12.39 5.53
C VAL A 116 -6.41 -13.77 5.59
N VAL A 117 -6.41 -14.52 4.47
CA VAL A 117 -5.79 -15.85 4.39
C VAL A 117 -4.27 -15.76 4.65
N THR A 118 -3.60 -14.82 4.00
CA THR A 118 -2.16 -14.62 4.12
C THR A 118 -1.77 -14.22 5.55
N VAL A 119 -2.52 -13.31 6.17
CA VAL A 119 -2.27 -12.82 7.53
C VAL A 119 -2.51 -13.93 8.56
N ASP A 120 -3.60 -14.68 8.44
CA ASP A 120 -3.90 -15.80 9.34
C ASP A 120 -2.85 -16.91 9.25
N LEU A 121 -2.41 -17.26 8.03
CA LEU A 121 -1.32 -18.23 7.83
C LEU A 121 -0.02 -17.73 8.44
N THR A 122 0.35 -16.48 8.13
CA THR A 122 1.61 -15.89 8.58
C THR A 122 1.67 -15.80 10.10
N GLY A 123 0.61 -15.31 10.75
CA GLY A 123 0.61 -15.11 12.20
C GLY A 123 0.76 -16.42 12.95
N LYS A 124 0.10 -17.48 12.49
CA LYS A 124 0.23 -18.82 13.08
C LYS A 124 1.61 -19.43 12.88
N THR A 125 2.15 -19.33 11.67
CA THR A 125 3.51 -19.81 11.37
C THR A 125 4.56 -19.03 12.17
N TYR A 126 4.35 -17.74 12.41
CA TYR A 126 5.26 -16.90 13.20
C TYR A 126 5.25 -17.28 14.70
N ILE A 127 4.07 -17.45 15.31
CA ILE A 127 3.94 -17.85 16.72
C ILE A 127 4.30 -19.34 16.94
N LYS A 128 4.53 -20.11 15.86
CA LYS A 128 4.72 -21.57 15.89
C LYS A 128 3.52 -22.32 16.50
N GLU A 129 2.32 -21.78 16.32
CA GLU A 129 1.09 -22.47 16.70
C GLU A 129 0.85 -23.70 15.81
N LYS A 130 0.05 -24.65 16.30
CA LYS A 130 -0.36 -25.81 15.52
C LYS A 130 -0.98 -25.34 14.18
N PRO A 131 -0.54 -25.91 13.03
CA PRO A 131 -1.07 -25.51 11.73
C PRO A 131 -2.58 -25.74 11.71
N MET A 132 -3.32 -24.69 11.36
CA MET A 132 -4.78 -24.72 11.28
C MET A 132 -5.21 -25.62 10.13
N THR A 133 -6.20 -26.48 10.35
CA THR A 133 -6.74 -27.27 9.23
C THR A 133 -7.46 -26.35 8.24
N PRO A 134 -7.48 -26.65 6.92
CA PRO A 134 -8.17 -25.82 5.93
C PRO A 134 -9.65 -25.57 6.28
N ARG A 135 -10.30 -26.57 6.89
CA ARG A 135 -11.69 -26.49 7.34
C ARG A 135 -11.88 -25.47 8.48
N GLU A 136 -10.97 -25.46 9.44
CA GLU A 136 -10.97 -24.48 10.53
C GLU A 136 -10.72 -23.06 10.00
N MET A 137 -9.80 -22.91 9.04
CA MET A 137 -9.53 -21.63 8.40
C MET A 137 -10.78 -21.06 7.71
N VAL A 138 -11.48 -21.89 6.93
CA VAL A 138 -12.74 -21.49 6.27
C VAL A 138 -13.80 -21.11 7.30
N LYS A 139 -13.95 -21.87 8.39
CA LYS A 139 -14.88 -21.51 9.49
C LYS A 139 -14.53 -20.17 10.13
N ARG A 140 -13.23 -19.91 10.35
CA ARG A 140 -12.74 -18.66 10.93
C ARG A 140 -12.93 -17.46 9.99
N LEU A 141 -12.76 -17.66 8.69
CA LEU A 141 -13.04 -16.68 7.63
C LEU A 141 -14.54 -16.34 7.53
N LEU A 142 -15.40 -17.35 7.67
CA LEU A 142 -16.86 -17.20 7.61
C LEU A 142 -17.48 -16.74 8.93
N ASN A 143 -16.68 -16.49 9.97
CA ASN A 143 -17.20 -15.93 11.21
C ASN A 143 -17.74 -14.52 10.95
N LYS A 144 -19.07 -14.38 11.01
CA LYS A 144 -19.80 -13.15 10.66
C LYS A 144 -19.36 -11.95 11.49
N ALA A 145 -19.12 -12.12 12.79
CA ALA A 145 -18.73 -11.02 13.68
C ALA A 145 -17.33 -10.49 13.32
N ARG A 146 -16.36 -11.42 13.19
CA ARG A 146 -14.98 -11.12 12.80
C ARG A 146 -14.90 -10.49 11.41
N CYS A 147 -15.61 -11.06 10.43
CA CYS A 147 -15.63 -10.55 9.06
C CYS A 147 -16.21 -9.14 9.00
N LYS A 148 -17.31 -8.88 9.72
CA LYS A 148 -17.89 -7.53 9.84
C LYS A 148 -16.88 -6.54 10.43
N GLY A 149 -16.15 -6.93 11.48
CA GLY A 149 -15.12 -6.11 12.10
C GLY A 149 -13.96 -5.75 11.16
N ILE A 150 -13.41 -6.75 10.46
CA ILE A 150 -12.35 -6.57 9.46
C ILE A 150 -12.83 -5.67 8.32
N LEU A 151 -14.06 -5.87 7.84
CA LEU A 151 -14.66 -5.05 6.80
C LEU A 151 -14.77 -3.58 7.23
N ILE A 152 -15.22 -3.32 8.46
CA ILE A 152 -15.30 -1.94 8.99
C ILE A 152 -13.93 -1.28 9.01
N THR A 153 -12.91 -1.93 9.58
CA THR A 153 -11.53 -1.39 9.63
C THR A 153 -11.01 -1.11 8.22
N SER A 154 -11.17 -2.08 7.31
CA SER A 154 -10.72 -1.95 5.93
C SER A 154 -11.46 -0.82 5.18
N ALA A 155 -12.76 -0.65 5.40
CA ALA A 155 -13.56 0.41 4.80
C ALA A 155 -13.06 1.80 5.23
N TYR A 156 -12.75 1.99 6.52
CA TYR A 156 -12.13 3.23 6.99
C TYR A 156 -10.78 3.48 6.32
N VAL A 157 -9.91 2.47 6.30
CA VAL A 157 -8.58 2.57 5.67
C VAL A 157 -8.68 2.93 4.19
N TYR A 158 -9.50 2.20 3.43
CA TYR A 158 -9.64 2.44 2.00
C TYR A 158 -10.29 3.79 1.71
N PHE A 159 -11.27 4.22 2.52
CA PHE A 159 -11.87 5.54 2.40
C PHE A 159 -10.83 6.65 2.62
N VAL A 160 -10.10 6.61 3.73
CA VAL A 160 -9.08 7.63 4.05
C VAL A 160 -7.95 7.63 3.00
N SER A 161 -7.47 6.46 2.59
CA SER A 161 -6.45 6.32 1.54
C SER A 161 -6.93 6.92 0.21
N THR A 162 -8.16 6.61 -0.19
CA THR A 162 -8.73 7.14 -1.45
C THR A 162 -8.91 8.65 -1.38
N CYS A 163 -9.45 9.18 -0.27
CA CYS A 163 -9.58 10.62 -0.07
C CYS A 163 -8.22 11.32 -0.14
N PHE A 164 -7.18 10.74 0.46
CA PHE A 164 -5.83 11.29 0.38
C PHE A 164 -5.30 11.30 -1.06
N LEU A 165 -5.45 10.20 -1.80
CA LEU A 165 -4.98 10.10 -3.18
C LEU A 165 -5.74 11.05 -4.12
N LEU A 166 -7.07 11.11 -4.00
CA LEU A 166 -7.91 12.03 -4.79
C LEU A 166 -7.60 13.50 -4.46
N GLY A 167 -7.52 13.83 -3.17
CA GLY A 167 -7.15 15.17 -2.71
C GLY A 167 -5.75 15.57 -3.18
N SER A 168 -4.79 14.65 -3.10
CA SER A 168 -3.43 14.88 -3.61
C SER A 168 -3.42 15.10 -5.12
N THR A 169 -4.14 14.26 -5.89
CA THR A 169 -4.24 14.40 -7.36
C THR A 169 -4.90 15.73 -7.73
N TRP A 170 -5.96 16.12 -7.02
CA TRP A 170 -6.64 17.40 -7.21
C TRP A 170 -5.70 18.58 -6.94
N LEU A 171 -4.99 18.58 -5.81
CA LEU A 171 -4.01 19.62 -5.46
C LEU A 171 -2.90 19.72 -6.50
N VAL A 172 -2.32 18.59 -6.89
CA VAL A 172 -1.25 18.49 -7.89
C VAL A 172 -1.72 19.03 -9.25
N THR A 173 -2.94 18.70 -9.67
CA THR A 173 -3.50 19.14 -10.96
C THR A 173 -3.81 20.64 -10.96
N ASN A 174 -4.46 21.15 -9.92
CA ASN A 174 -4.78 22.58 -9.81
C ASN A 174 -3.52 23.43 -9.72
N TYR A 175 -2.55 22.99 -8.92
CA TYR A 175 -1.27 23.69 -8.81
C TYR A 175 -0.54 23.70 -10.17
N TYR A 176 -0.50 22.58 -10.89
CA TYR A 176 0.09 22.54 -12.23
C TYR A 176 -0.58 23.51 -13.21
N ILE A 177 -1.92 23.59 -13.22
CA ILE A 177 -2.66 24.50 -14.12
C ILE A 177 -2.39 25.97 -13.77
N ILE A 178 -2.45 26.34 -12.48
CA ILE A 178 -2.23 27.71 -12.00
C ILE A 178 -0.77 28.13 -12.29
N VAL A 179 0.19 27.26 -11.98
CA VAL A 179 1.62 27.51 -12.18
C VAL A 179 1.98 27.67 -13.64
N ARG A 180 1.43 26.82 -14.52
CA ARG A 180 1.65 26.91 -15.97
C ARG A 180 1.26 28.28 -16.53
N ASN A 181 0.28 28.96 -15.92
CA ASN A 181 -0.19 30.26 -16.37
C ASN A 181 0.59 31.46 -15.79
N PHE A 182 1.30 31.32 -14.66
CA PHE A 182 1.78 32.48 -13.89
C PHE A 182 3.30 32.68 -13.77
N PHE A 183 4.16 31.64 -13.84
CA PHE A 183 5.59 31.79 -13.51
C PHE A 183 6.55 31.04 -14.43
N TYR A 184 7.77 31.60 -14.56
CA TYR A 184 8.95 31.01 -15.23
C TYR A 184 9.11 29.52 -14.90
N TYR A 185 9.21 28.72 -15.96
CA TYR A 185 9.04 27.26 -15.98
C TYR A 185 9.94 26.44 -15.03
N VAL A 186 11.09 26.95 -14.59
CA VAL A 186 12.10 26.12 -13.89
C VAL A 186 11.90 26.11 -12.37
N PHE A 187 11.74 27.27 -11.74
CA PHE A 187 11.63 27.37 -10.27
C PHE A 187 10.34 26.74 -9.77
N THR A 188 9.22 27.00 -10.46
CA THR A 188 7.91 26.49 -10.07
C THR A 188 7.78 24.99 -10.32
N ALA A 189 8.42 24.47 -11.38
CA ALA A 189 8.51 23.02 -11.59
C ALA A 189 9.40 22.33 -10.54
N ALA A 190 10.43 23.02 -10.00
CA ALA A 190 11.21 22.50 -8.89
C ALA A 190 10.38 22.43 -7.59
N LEU A 191 9.68 23.51 -7.23
CA LEU A 191 8.80 23.53 -6.06
C LEU A 191 7.70 22.47 -6.13
N PHE A 192 7.09 22.30 -7.31
CA PHE A 192 6.08 21.28 -7.54
C PHE A 192 6.61 19.86 -7.29
N ARG A 193 7.81 19.55 -7.82
CA ARG A 193 8.45 18.25 -7.60
C ARG A 193 8.72 18.00 -6.13
N VAL A 194 9.20 19.01 -5.40
CA VAL A 194 9.43 18.91 -3.95
C VAL A 194 8.12 18.65 -3.20
N ALA A 195 7.05 19.39 -3.52
CA ALA A 195 5.74 19.19 -2.89
C ALA A 195 5.16 17.80 -3.18
N ALA A 196 5.26 17.32 -4.42
CA ALA A 196 4.81 15.99 -4.81
C ALA A 196 5.58 14.89 -4.08
N VAL A 197 6.90 15.04 -3.93
CA VAL A 197 7.73 14.10 -3.15
C VAL A 197 7.35 14.14 -1.68
N ALA A 198 7.12 15.31 -1.09
CA ALA A 198 6.69 15.43 0.30
C ALA A 198 5.34 14.75 0.57
N LEU A 199 4.36 14.94 -0.32
CA LEU A 199 3.06 14.26 -0.25
C LEU A 199 3.21 12.74 -0.37
N LEU A 200 4.08 12.26 -1.27
CA LEU A 200 4.37 10.85 -1.42
C LEU A 200 5.00 10.24 -0.16
N VAL A 201 5.96 10.94 0.46
CA VAL A 201 6.56 10.48 1.71
C VAL A 201 5.51 10.34 2.80
N LYS A 202 4.64 11.35 2.96
CA LYS A 202 3.55 11.31 3.94
C LYS A 202 2.54 10.21 3.65
N TYR A 203 2.20 9.98 2.39
CA TYR A 203 1.35 8.87 1.98
C TYR A 203 1.93 7.51 2.40
N LEU A 204 3.23 7.30 2.20
CA LEU A 204 3.89 6.04 2.54
C LEU A 204 3.96 5.78 4.05
N GLU A 205 4.22 6.83 4.85
CA GLU A 205 4.15 6.74 6.31
C GLU A 205 2.75 6.33 6.78
N TRP A 206 1.70 6.99 6.26
CA TRP A 206 0.32 6.68 6.63
C TRP A 206 -0.14 5.32 6.14
N THR A 207 0.33 4.90 4.96
CA THR A 207 0.07 3.56 4.42
C THR A 207 0.60 2.46 5.35
N ALA A 208 1.71 2.72 6.06
CA ALA A 208 2.23 1.79 7.04
C ALA A 208 1.27 1.61 8.23
N ILE A 209 0.74 2.73 8.75
CA ILE A 209 -0.23 2.76 9.85
C ILE A 209 -1.54 2.08 9.44
N TRP A 210 -2.01 2.36 8.22
CA TRP A 210 -3.24 1.78 7.67
C TRP A 210 -3.12 0.27 7.45
N ASN A 211 -2.07 -0.21 6.79
CA ASN A 211 -1.84 -1.65 6.60
C ASN A 211 -1.70 -2.39 7.94
N MET A 212 -1.03 -1.77 8.91
CA MET A 212 -0.91 -2.31 10.26
C MET A 212 -2.26 -2.38 10.99
N SER A 213 -3.15 -1.40 10.84
CA SER A 213 -4.50 -1.46 11.43
C SER A 213 -5.33 -2.61 10.89
N ILE A 214 -5.19 -2.93 9.59
CA ILE A 214 -5.86 -4.08 8.97
C ILE A 214 -5.32 -5.38 9.57
N VAL A 215 -4.01 -5.52 9.72
CA VAL A 215 -3.38 -6.68 10.36
C VAL A 215 -3.83 -6.84 11.81
N ILE A 216 -3.83 -5.75 12.60
CA ILE A 216 -4.34 -5.75 13.97
C ILE A 216 -5.79 -6.22 14.01
N SER A 217 -6.62 -5.72 13.10
CA SER A 217 -8.02 -6.12 13.02
C SER A 217 -8.22 -7.58 12.62
N MET A 218 -7.26 -8.21 11.96
CA MET A 218 -7.30 -9.63 11.63
C MET A 218 -6.81 -10.50 12.81
N LEU A 219 -5.80 -10.03 13.55
CA LEU A 219 -5.10 -10.83 14.56
C LEU A 219 -5.62 -10.64 15.99
N GLU A 220 -5.94 -9.40 16.39
CA GLU A 220 -6.27 -9.04 17.79
C GLU A 220 -7.77 -8.83 18.03
N GLU A 221 -8.61 -9.05 17.02
CA GLU A 221 -10.08 -8.85 17.08
C GLU A 221 -10.51 -7.42 17.51
N VAL A 222 -9.60 -6.45 17.42
CA VAL A 222 -9.86 -5.01 17.61
C VAL A 222 -10.26 -4.41 16.26
N HIS A 223 -11.37 -3.68 16.19
CA HIS A 223 -11.95 -3.24 14.91
C HIS A 223 -12.16 -1.72 14.80
N GLY A 224 -12.28 -1.24 13.56
CA GLY A 224 -12.61 0.14 13.22
C GLY A 224 -11.57 1.16 13.67
N ALA A 225 -12.05 2.28 14.21
CA ALA A 225 -11.20 3.37 14.68
C ALA A 225 -10.24 2.94 15.81
N ASN A 226 -10.62 1.97 16.64
CA ASN A 226 -9.76 1.47 17.70
C ASN A 226 -8.52 0.75 17.14
N ALA A 227 -8.69 0.01 16.03
CA ALA A 227 -7.57 -0.66 15.36
C ALA A 227 -6.60 0.36 14.73
N LEU A 228 -7.13 1.48 14.22
CA LEU A 228 -6.32 2.59 13.70
C LEU A 228 -5.57 3.34 14.81
N GLY A 229 -6.22 3.57 15.95
CA GLY A 229 -5.56 4.16 17.13
C GLY A 229 -4.42 3.27 17.62
N LEU A 230 -4.66 1.95 17.70
CA LEU A 230 -3.65 1.00 18.13
C LEU A 230 -2.48 0.89 17.13
N SER A 231 -2.76 0.91 15.82
CA SER A 231 -1.69 0.90 14.82
C SER A 231 -0.85 2.17 14.85
N ALA A 232 -1.48 3.34 15.04
CA ALA A 232 -0.78 4.61 15.19
C ALA A 232 0.10 4.60 16.45
N TYR A 233 -0.37 4.02 17.54
CA TYR A 233 0.40 3.84 18.77
C TYR A 233 1.64 2.95 18.54
N PHE A 234 1.48 1.76 17.94
CA PHE A 234 2.62 0.87 17.65
C PHE A 234 3.61 1.42 16.62
N CYS A 235 3.15 2.27 15.69
CA CYS A 235 4.03 2.90 14.71
C CYS A 235 4.78 4.12 15.28
N ARG A 236 4.32 4.70 16.40
CA ARG A 236 4.90 5.91 16.97
C ARG A 236 6.37 5.72 17.35
N GLY A 237 7.22 6.68 16.98
CA GLY A 237 8.67 6.61 17.21
C GLY A 237 9.42 5.70 16.24
N SER A 238 8.74 5.13 15.23
CA SER A 238 9.35 4.23 14.27
C SER A 238 8.88 4.45 12.82
N GLU A 239 8.40 5.66 12.56
CA GLU A 239 7.83 6.13 11.30
C GLU A 239 8.74 5.81 10.11
N ARG A 240 10.06 6.01 10.28
CA ARG A 240 11.05 5.75 9.24
C ARG A 240 11.12 4.28 8.81
N GLN A 241 10.98 3.34 9.74
CA GLN A 241 11.01 1.91 9.42
C GLN A 241 9.75 1.48 8.71
N GLY A 242 8.58 1.94 9.17
CA GLY A 242 7.31 1.74 8.48
C GLY A 242 7.33 2.32 7.07
N PHE A 243 7.82 3.56 6.92
CA PHE A 243 8.03 4.21 5.64
C PHE A 243 8.92 3.39 4.70
N LEU A 244 10.09 2.95 5.16
CA LEU A 244 11.03 2.18 4.32
C LEU A 244 10.43 0.84 3.87
N LEU A 245 9.68 0.15 4.73
CA LEU A 245 8.97 -1.06 4.35
C LEU A 245 7.93 -0.79 3.27
N MET A 246 7.11 0.25 3.44
CA MET A 246 6.10 0.62 2.44
C MET A 246 6.73 1.09 1.13
N LEU A 247 7.88 1.78 1.19
CA LEU A 247 8.63 2.22 0.01
C LEU A 247 9.07 1.04 -0.86
N VAL A 248 9.54 -0.06 -0.29
CA VAL A 248 9.95 -1.26 -1.04
C VAL A 248 8.78 -1.79 -1.88
N PHE A 249 7.60 -1.95 -1.27
CA PHE A 249 6.41 -2.44 -1.97
C PHE A 249 5.86 -1.42 -2.98
N PHE A 250 5.94 -0.13 -2.66
CA PHE A 250 5.58 0.94 -3.59
C PHE A 250 6.44 0.91 -4.84
N VAL A 251 7.76 0.87 -4.68
CA VAL A 251 8.72 0.78 -5.80
C VAL A 251 8.51 -0.51 -6.59
N TRP A 252 8.22 -1.64 -5.93
CA TRP A 252 7.89 -2.90 -6.61
C TRP A 252 6.68 -2.75 -7.54
N VAL A 253 5.54 -2.27 -7.02
CA VAL A 253 4.30 -2.15 -7.80
C VAL A 253 4.44 -1.11 -8.91
N VAL A 254 4.96 0.08 -8.58
CA VAL A 254 5.14 1.16 -9.56
C VAL A 254 6.16 0.78 -10.62
N GLY A 255 7.29 0.19 -10.21
CA GLY A 255 8.34 -0.28 -11.12
C GLY A 255 7.82 -1.33 -12.10
N LEU A 256 7.04 -2.31 -11.62
CA LEU A 256 6.40 -3.29 -12.49
C LEU A 256 5.44 -2.63 -13.48
N ARG A 257 4.58 -1.71 -13.02
CA ARG A 257 3.62 -1.00 -13.90
C ARG A 257 4.30 -0.14 -14.95
N LEU A 258 5.37 0.55 -14.58
CA LEU A 258 6.19 1.34 -15.50
C LEU A 258 6.90 0.44 -16.51
N ALA A 259 7.50 -0.68 -16.09
CA ALA A 259 8.13 -1.63 -17.00
C ALA A 259 7.12 -2.21 -18.01
N CYS A 260 5.89 -2.49 -17.56
CA CYS A 260 4.78 -2.93 -18.41
C CYS A 260 4.38 -1.85 -19.42
N PHE A 261 4.30 -0.59 -18.99
CA PHE A 261 3.99 0.57 -19.82
C PHE A 261 5.07 0.81 -20.89
N TYR A 262 6.35 0.87 -20.50
CA TYR A 262 7.47 1.10 -21.41
C TYR A 262 7.64 -0.02 -22.44
N SER A 263 7.46 -1.27 -22.01
CA SER A 263 7.61 -2.42 -22.89
C SER A 263 6.37 -2.70 -23.75
N ARG A 264 5.37 -1.80 -23.72
CA ARG A 264 4.04 -1.92 -24.36
C ARG A 264 3.54 -3.35 -24.25
N CYS A 265 3.42 -3.84 -23.02
CA CYS A 265 3.09 -5.23 -22.76
C CYS A 265 1.93 -5.65 -23.67
N ASN A 266 2.22 -6.52 -24.64
CA ASN A 266 1.26 -6.87 -25.67
C ASN A 266 -0.02 -7.34 -24.97
N LEU A 267 -1.13 -6.64 -25.21
CA LEU A 267 -2.40 -6.80 -24.49
C LEU A 267 -2.97 -8.23 -24.51
N LYS A 268 -2.33 -9.15 -25.23
CA LYS A 268 -2.72 -10.55 -25.37
C LYS A 268 -1.46 -11.41 -25.27
N GLY A 269 -1.20 -12.01 -24.11
CA GLY A 269 -0.12 -13.00 -23.99
C GLY A 269 0.32 -13.33 -22.57
N TRP A 270 1.20 -14.33 -22.47
CA TRP A 270 1.83 -14.82 -21.23
C TRP A 270 2.51 -13.70 -20.42
N ARG A 271 3.02 -12.65 -21.08
CA ARG A 271 3.68 -11.51 -20.41
C ARG A 271 2.76 -10.76 -19.46
N THR A 272 1.47 -10.58 -19.81
CA THR A 272 0.48 -9.95 -18.91
C THR A 272 0.20 -10.82 -17.70
N ILE A 273 0.07 -12.14 -17.92
CA ILE A 273 -0.15 -13.12 -16.83
C ILE A 273 1.04 -13.13 -15.88
N LEU A 274 2.27 -13.15 -16.41
CA LEU A 274 3.51 -13.08 -15.61
C LEU A 274 3.58 -11.77 -14.81
N HIS A 275 3.31 -10.63 -15.46
CA HIS A 275 3.31 -9.32 -14.82
C HIS A 275 2.29 -9.21 -13.68
N VAL A 276 1.05 -9.65 -13.93
CA VAL A 276 -0.02 -9.66 -12.93
C VAL A 276 0.29 -10.63 -11.79
N SER A 277 0.87 -11.80 -12.10
CA SER A 277 1.35 -12.74 -11.09
C SER A 277 2.41 -12.13 -10.17
N LEU A 278 3.35 -11.34 -10.71
CA LEU A 278 4.38 -10.65 -9.92
C LEU A 278 3.80 -9.54 -9.02
N ILE A 279 2.77 -8.82 -9.50
CA ILE A 279 2.04 -7.85 -8.66
C ILE A 279 1.33 -8.58 -7.52
N CYS A 280 0.64 -9.69 -7.82
CA CYS A 280 -0.07 -10.50 -6.85
C CYS A 280 0.88 -11.08 -5.79
N MET A 281 2.03 -11.62 -6.21
CA MET A 281 3.09 -12.10 -5.32
C MET A 281 3.59 -10.99 -4.39
N GLY A 282 3.81 -9.79 -4.93
CA GLY A 282 4.17 -8.62 -4.13
C GLY A 282 3.12 -8.27 -3.08
N ASN A 283 1.83 -8.39 -3.41
CA ASN A 283 0.74 -8.14 -2.47
C ASN A 283 0.71 -9.18 -1.33
N VAL A 284 0.89 -10.47 -1.64
CA VAL A 284 1.00 -11.52 -0.62
C VAL A 284 2.19 -11.22 0.30
N MET A 285 3.37 -10.96 -0.27
CA MET A 285 4.56 -10.64 0.51
C MET A 285 4.43 -9.37 1.36
N LYS A 286 3.70 -8.36 0.88
CA LYS A 286 3.35 -7.16 1.65
C LYS A 286 2.64 -7.53 2.94
N TRP A 287 1.62 -8.38 2.87
CA TRP A 287 0.88 -8.81 4.06
C TRP A 287 1.73 -9.65 5.01
N VAL A 288 2.58 -10.55 4.49
CA VAL A 288 3.54 -11.32 5.31
C VAL A 288 4.46 -10.38 6.10
N VAL A 289 5.04 -9.39 5.42
CA VAL A 289 5.91 -8.39 6.04
C VAL A 289 5.17 -7.56 7.08
N CYS A 290 3.94 -7.12 6.81
CA CYS A 290 3.14 -6.36 7.77
C CYS A 290 2.86 -7.16 9.06
N VAL A 291 2.66 -8.47 8.96
CA VAL A 291 2.45 -9.34 10.13
C VAL A 291 3.73 -9.48 10.96
N ILE A 292 4.88 -9.75 10.33
CA ILE A 292 6.14 -9.82 11.07
C ILE A 292 6.46 -8.47 11.71
N TYR A 293 6.25 -7.37 10.96
CA TYR A 293 6.41 -6.02 11.48
C TYR A 293 5.51 -5.77 12.70
N PHE A 294 4.27 -6.27 12.68
CA PHE A 294 3.37 -6.22 13.82
C PHE A 294 3.90 -6.94 15.04
N TYR A 295 4.28 -8.21 14.91
CA TYR A 295 4.79 -8.96 16.06
C TYR A 295 6.08 -8.38 16.61
N HIS A 296 6.97 -7.92 15.74
CA HIS A 296 8.20 -7.26 16.13
C HIS A 296 7.93 -6.00 16.97
N ARG A 297 6.96 -5.17 16.55
CA ARG A 297 6.56 -3.97 17.28
C ARG A 297 5.82 -4.24 18.57
N LYS A 298 4.91 -5.23 18.55
CA LYS A 298 4.20 -5.66 19.75
C LYS A 298 5.21 -6.06 20.83
N LYS A 299 6.21 -6.87 20.47
CA LYS A 299 7.28 -7.30 21.38
C LYS A 299 8.07 -6.11 21.96
N GLN A 300 8.59 -5.23 21.09
CA GLN A 300 9.32 -4.05 21.54
C GLN A 300 8.52 -3.12 22.46
N THR A 301 7.21 -3.05 22.27
CA THR A 301 6.33 -2.21 23.10
C THR A 301 6.15 -2.82 24.48
N VAL A 302 5.98 -4.14 24.58
CA VAL A 302 5.89 -4.86 25.86
C VAL A 302 7.22 -4.72 26.63
N ASP A 303 8.35 -4.96 25.96
CA ASP A 303 9.68 -4.84 26.59
C ASP A 303 9.91 -3.43 27.19
N ARG A 304 9.46 -2.38 26.51
CA ARG A 304 9.56 -0.99 27.00
C ARG A 304 8.69 -0.72 28.23
N VAL A 305 7.47 -1.23 28.24
CA VAL A 305 6.54 -1.05 29.38
C VAL A 305 7.08 -1.77 30.62
N ASP A 306 7.64 -2.96 30.45
CA ASP A 306 8.26 -3.71 31.55
C ASP A 306 9.52 -3.01 32.09
N GLU A 307 10.35 -2.42 31.23
CA GLU A 307 11.49 -1.59 31.64
C GLU A 307 11.08 -0.31 32.39
N GLU A 308 9.99 0.34 31.99
CA GLU A 308 9.47 1.53 32.66
C GLU A 308 8.84 1.20 34.02
N ALA A 309 8.11 0.08 34.12
CA ALA A 309 7.55 -0.42 35.37
C ALA A 309 8.62 -0.91 36.37
N GLY A 310 9.76 -1.39 35.86
CA GLY A 310 10.91 -1.84 36.66
C GLY A 310 11.82 -0.71 37.16
N ARG A 311 11.65 0.54 36.72
CA ARG A 311 12.43 1.67 37.27
C ARG A 311 11.82 2.10 38.60
N PRO A 312 12.55 2.04 39.73
CA PRO A 312 12.10 2.70 40.93
C PRO A 312 11.95 4.19 40.62
N VAL A 313 10.77 4.74 40.89
CA VAL A 313 10.53 6.18 40.91
C VAL A 313 11.60 6.77 41.83
N LYS A 314 12.64 7.39 41.25
CA LYS A 314 13.59 8.19 42.01
C LYS A 314 12.75 9.33 42.57
N ALA A 315 12.30 9.14 43.80
CA ALA A 315 11.74 10.17 44.63
C ALA A 315 12.76 11.32 44.62
N VAL A 316 12.35 12.44 44.08
CA VAL A 316 13.05 13.71 44.25
C VAL A 316 12.85 14.09 45.71
N TYR A 317 13.76 13.61 46.55
CA TYR A 317 14.07 14.17 47.86
C TYR A 317 15.58 14.18 47.98
N GLU A 318 16.19 15.28 47.56
CA GLU A 318 17.00 16.17 48.40
C GLU A 318 17.40 17.41 47.59
#